data_AF-A0A2C9VGM1-F1
#
_entry.id   AF-A0A2C9VGM1-F1
#
_cell.length_a   1.000
_cell.length_b   1.000
_cell.length_c   1.000
_cell.angle_alpha   90.00
_cell.angle_beta   90.00
_cell.angle_gamma   90.00
#
_symmetry.space_group_name_H-M   'P 1'
#
loop_
_entity.id
_entity.type
_entity.pdbx_description
1 polymer ?
#
loop_
_entity_poly.entity_id
_entity_poly.type
_entity_poly.pdbx_seq_one_letter_code
_entity_poly.pdbx_strand_id
1 'polypeptide(L)'
;MEIELEPRVKPLSYKVKGMSRESLSQKASHVLDTDLRSHWSTGTNTKEWILLELDEPCLLSHIRIYNKSVLEWEISVGLRYKKFHQINNARTTIQQLQAFNN
;
A
#
# COMPACT_ATOMS: atom_id res chain seq x y z
N MET A 1 15.77 16.39 7.59
CA MET A 1 14.50 17.02 7.95
C MET A 1 13.79 16.05 8.88
N GLU A 2 13.95 16.23 10.19
CA GLU A 2 13.14 15.52 11.18
C GLU A 2 11.72 16.04 11.03
N ILE A 3 10.82 15.17 10.60
CA ILE A 3 9.39 15.48 10.58
C ILE A 3 8.94 15.30 12.02
N GLU A 4 8.77 16.42 12.74
CA GLU A 4 8.01 16.46 13.99
C GLU A 4 6.66 15.79 13.71
N LEU A 5 6.54 14.55 14.16
CA LEU A 5 5.27 13.87 14.27
C LEU A 5 4.45 14.67 15.28
N GLU A 6 3.42 15.38 14.82
CA GLU A 6 2.35 15.91 15.66
C GLU A 6 2.08 14.91 16.80
N PRO A 7 2.30 15.30 18.08
CA PRO A 7 2.47 14.39 19.22
C PRO A 7 1.20 13.58 19.59
N ARG A 8 0.19 13.56 18.73
CA ARG A 8 -1.11 12.92 18.94
C ARG A 8 -1.38 11.75 18.00
N VAL A 9 -0.53 11.49 17.00
CA VAL A 9 -0.77 10.42 16.02
C VAL A 9 0.02 9.17 16.39
N LYS A 10 -0.70 8.16 16.90
CA LYS A 10 -0.13 6.85 17.22
C LYS A 10 0.28 6.13 15.92
N PRO A 11 1.52 5.63 15.80
CA PRO A 11 1.90 4.75 14.71
C PRO A 11 1.01 3.51 14.68
N LEU A 12 0.49 3.17 13.50
CA LEU A 12 -0.33 1.99 13.30
C LEU A 12 0.56 0.82 12.89
N SER A 13 0.40 -0.31 13.57
CA SER A 13 1.05 -1.55 13.17
C SER A 13 0.38 -2.14 11.92
N TYR A 14 1.19 -2.61 11.00
CA TYR A 14 0.74 -3.26 9.76
C TYR A 14 1.71 -4.35 9.34
N LYS A 15 1.25 -5.25 8.48
CA LYS A 15 2.04 -6.31 7.86
C LYS A 15 1.81 -6.38 6.35
N VAL A 16 2.76 -6.97 5.64
CA VAL A 16 2.61 -7.29 4.22
C VAL A 16 1.73 -8.52 4.08
N LYS A 17 0.54 -8.37 3.50
CA LYS A 17 -0.39 -9.48 3.26
C LYS A 17 -0.21 -10.11 1.88
N GLY A 18 0.32 -9.34 0.94
CA GLY A 18 0.58 -9.79 -0.41
C GLY A 18 1.19 -8.70 -1.25
N MET A 19 1.69 -9.08 -2.40
CA MET A 19 2.32 -8.18 -3.34
C MET A 19 2.37 -8.86 -4.71
N SER A 20 2.68 -8.07 -5.74
CA SER A 20 2.82 -8.51 -7.11
C SER A 20 4.24 -9.07 -7.37
N ARG A 21 4.90 -8.82 -8.50
CA ARG A 21 6.27 -9.35 -8.69
C ARG A 21 7.29 -8.42 -8.04
N GLU A 22 8.24 -8.96 -7.26
CA GLU A 22 9.34 -8.19 -6.64
C GLU A 22 10.70 -8.49 -7.27
N SER A 23 11.62 -7.56 -7.00
CA SER A 23 13.05 -7.77 -7.16
C SER A 23 13.58 -8.90 -6.25
N LEU A 24 14.68 -9.51 -6.67
CA LEU A 24 15.36 -10.55 -5.89
C LEU A 24 15.98 -10.00 -4.61
N SER A 25 16.39 -8.73 -4.58
CA SER A 25 17.10 -8.13 -3.44
C SER A 25 16.30 -7.11 -2.65
N GLN A 26 15.18 -6.60 -3.20
CA GLN A 26 14.37 -5.55 -2.58
C GLN A 26 12.99 -6.11 -2.27
N LYS A 27 12.91 -6.78 -1.12
CA LYS A 27 11.78 -7.61 -0.70
C LYS A 27 10.64 -6.79 -0.12
N ALA A 28 9.42 -7.28 -0.26
CA ALA A 28 8.26 -6.57 0.27
C ALA A 28 8.32 -6.39 1.79
N SER A 29 8.93 -7.32 2.53
CA SER A 29 9.17 -7.17 3.97
C SER A 29 9.97 -5.92 4.34
N HIS A 30 10.79 -5.40 3.42
CA HIS A 30 11.58 -4.19 3.66
C HIS A 30 10.74 -2.93 3.85
N VAL A 31 9.44 -2.93 3.49
CA VAL A 31 8.54 -1.80 3.80
C VAL A 31 8.20 -1.66 5.29
N LEU A 32 8.57 -2.66 6.09
CA LEU A 32 8.44 -2.64 7.55
C LEU A 32 9.70 -2.09 8.22
N ASP A 33 10.79 -1.95 7.48
CA ASP A 33 12.04 -1.41 8.00
C ASP A 33 11.94 0.11 8.17
N THR A 34 12.57 0.62 9.22
CA THR A 34 12.64 2.07 9.48
C THR A 34 13.75 2.76 8.67
N ASP A 35 14.71 2.00 8.15
CA ASP A 35 15.79 2.53 7.31
C ASP A 35 15.32 2.69 5.86
N LEU A 36 15.22 3.94 5.41
CA LEU A 36 14.82 4.30 4.04
C LEU A 36 15.78 3.81 2.94
N ARG A 37 16.95 3.26 3.30
CA ARG A 37 17.83 2.56 2.34
C ARG A 37 17.27 1.18 1.99
N SER A 38 16.60 0.54 2.95
CA SER A 38 15.84 -0.67 2.75
C SER A 38 14.50 -0.31 2.11
N HIS A 39 14.18 -0.94 0.98
CA HIS A 39 12.95 -0.65 0.26
C HIS A 39 12.46 -1.89 -0.47
N TRP A 40 11.19 -1.84 -0.86
CA TRP A 40 10.65 -2.78 -1.82
C TRP A 40 10.88 -2.26 -3.23
N SER A 41 11.19 -3.16 -4.17
CA SER A 41 11.17 -2.83 -5.60
C SER A 41 10.40 -3.89 -6.37
N THR A 42 9.66 -3.43 -7.36
CA THR A 42 8.97 -4.29 -8.30
C THR A 42 9.97 -5.04 -9.17
N GLY A 43 9.61 -6.26 -9.59
CA GLY A 43 10.43 -7.06 -10.50
C GLY A 43 10.24 -6.68 -11.97
N THR A 44 9.28 -5.81 -12.28
CA THR A 44 8.99 -5.29 -13.62
C THR A 44 8.69 -3.79 -13.58
N ASN A 45 8.55 -3.17 -14.75
CA ASN A 45 8.13 -1.77 -14.93
C ASN A 45 6.64 -1.63 -15.29
N THR A 46 5.84 -2.68 -15.08
CA THR A 46 4.39 -2.66 -15.34
C THR A 46 3.61 -2.20 -14.11
N LYS A 47 2.27 -2.21 -14.17
CA LYS A 47 1.44 -1.89 -13.00
C LYS A 47 1.57 -3.00 -11.95
N GLU A 48 2.14 -2.64 -10.81
CA GLU A 48 2.51 -3.55 -9.72
C GLU A 48 1.90 -3.02 -8.41
N TRP A 49 1.72 -3.90 -7.42
CA TRP A 49 0.98 -3.58 -6.20
C TRP A 49 1.57 -4.26 -4.97
N ILE A 50 1.34 -3.63 -3.82
CA ILE A 50 1.60 -4.20 -2.50
C ILE A 50 0.36 -4.01 -1.64
N LEU A 51 0.02 -5.01 -0.85
CA LEU A 51 -1.12 -5.03 0.05
C LEU A 51 -0.62 -5.04 1.49
N LEU A 52 -0.92 -3.96 2.20
CA LEU A 52 -0.66 -3.82 3.62
C LEU A 52 -1.95 -4.07 4.40
N GLU A 53 -1.87 -4.85 5.46
CA GLU A 53 -2.97 -5.10 6.39
C GLU A 53 -2.61 -4.52 7.74
N LEU A 54 -3.47 -3.62 8.24
CA LEU A 54 -3.42 -3.14 9.63
C LEU A 54 -3.80 -4.29 10.56
N ASP A 55 -3.16 -4.37 11.72
CA ASP A 55 -3.47 -5.43 12.70
C ASP A 55 -4.92 -5.34 13.21
N GLU A 56 -5.44 -4.12 13.34
CA GLU A 56 -6.80 -3.84 13.77
C GLU A 56 -7.46 -2.79 12.86
N PRO A 57 -8.78 -2.88 12.58
CA PRO A 57 -9.50 -1.82 11.87
C PRO A 57 -9.44 -0.50 12.63
N CYS A 58 -9.06 0.58 11.95
CA CYS A 58 -8.96 1.90 12.58
C CYS A 58 -9.23 3.06 11.60
N LEU A 59 -9.37 4.26 12.16
CA LEU A 59 -9.37 5.49 11.38
C LEU A 59 -7.93 5.85 11.00
N LEU A 60 -7.65 5.87 9.69
CA LEU A 60 -6.36 6.23 9.16
C LEU A 60 -6.29 7.74 8.93
N SER A 61 -5.47 8.43 9.72
CA SER A 61 -5.32 9.89 9.64
C SER A 61 -4.19 10.34 8.72
N HIS A 62 -3.08 9.59 8.68
CA HIS A 62 -1.88 9.97 7.94
C HIS A 62 -1.22 8.73 7.31
N ILE A 63 -0.73 8.89 6.09
CA ILE A 63 0.11 7.92 5.39
C ILE A 63 1.34 8.65 4.88
N ARG A 64 2.53 8.09 5.13
CA ARG A 64 3.78 8.61 4.56
C ARG A 64 4.31 7.59 3.56
N ILE A 65 4.63 8.07 2.37
CA ILE A 65 5.11 7.24 1.26
C ILE A 65 6.37 7.88 0.71
N TYR A 66 7.45 7.11 0.66
CA TYR A 66 8.74 7.52 0.10
C TYR A 66 9.01 6.69 -1.14
N ASN A 67 8.74 7.27 -2.31
CA ASN A 67 8.97 6.63 -3.59
C ASN A 67 10.28 7.10 -4.22
N LYS A 68 11.05 6.16 -4.78
CA LYS A 68 12.28 6.49 -5.51
C LYS A 68 12.03 6.78 -6.99
N SER A 69 11.31 5.89 -7.68
CA SER A 69 11.11 5.95 -9.13
C SER A 69 9.71 5.48 -9.50
N VAL A 70 8.71 6.26 -9.09
CA VAL A 70 7.29 5.99 -9.35
C VAL A 70 6.71 7.17 -10.11
N LEU A 71 6.21 6.92 -11.32
CA LEU A 71 5.60 7.96 -12.17
C LEU A 71 4.17 8.27 -11.73
N GLU A 72 3.38 7.22 -11.48
CA GLU A 72 1.98 7.29 -11.12
C GLU A 72 1.71 6.22 -10.06
N TRP A 73 0.86 6.54 -9.08
CA TRP A 73 0.43 5.60 -8.06
C TRP A 73 -1.01 5.86 -7.65
N GLU A 74 -1.66 4.80 -7.17
CA GLU A 74 -3.00 4.82 -6.61
C GLU A 74 -2.97 4.13 -5.24
N ILE A 75 -3.84 4.54 -4.34
CA ILE A 75 -4.11 3.84 -3.09
C ILE A 75 -5.59 3.51 -2.96
N SER A 76 -5.87 2.27 -2.58
CA SER A 76 -7.21 1.83 -2.20
C SER A 76 -7.19 1.35 -0.75
N VAL A 77 -8.15 1.79 0.05
CA VAL A 77 -8.30 1.41 1.47
C VAL A 77 -9.71 0.87 1.71
N GLY A 78 -9.85 -0.14 2.57
CA GLY A 78 -11.15 -0.70 2.91
C GLY A 78 -11.09 -1.77 3.98
N LEU A 79 -12.22 -2.01 4.65
CA LEU A 79 -12.35 -2.98 5.74
C LEU A 79 -12.31 -4.44 5.28
N ARG A 80 -12.57 -4.69 3.99
CA ARG A 80 -12.61 -6.03 3.40
C ARG A 80 -11.95 -5.98 2.03
N TYR A 81 -10.66 -6.31 1.98
CA TYR A 81 -9.97 -6.47 0.72
C TYR A 81 -10.22 -7.88 0.15
N LYS A 82 -10.97 -7.99 -0.94
CA LYS A 82 -10.95 -9.21 -1.78
C LYS A 82 -9.77 -9.09 -2.73
N LYS A 83 -8.88 -10.10 -2.76
CA LYS A 83 -7.73 -10.14 -3.67
C LYS A 83 -8.22 -9.86 -5.10
N PHE A 84 -7.67 -8.82 -5.72
CA PHE A 84 -7.84 -8.41 -7.12
C PHE A 84 -7.24 -9.49 -8.06
N HIS A 85 -7.73 -10.73 -8.03
CA HIS A 85 -7.28 -11.78 -8.97
C HIS A 85 -8.01 -11.72 -10.32
N GLN A 86 -8.86 -10.70 -10.59
CA GLN A 86 -9.65 -10.65 -11.83
C GLN A 86 -9.94 -9.25 -12.42
N ILE A 87 -9.39 -8.16 -11.92
CA ILE A 87 -9.69 -6.84 -12.50
C ILE A 87 -8.52 -6.43 -13.39
N ASN A 88 -8.42 -7.15 -14.50
CA ASN A 88 -7.90 -6.57 -15.72
C ASN A 88 -8.95 -5.57 -16.21
N ASN A 89 -8.60 -4.29 -16.19
CA ASN A 89 -9.26 -3.13 -16.81
C ASN A 89 -9.66 -2.05 -15.81
N ALA A 90 -8.88 -0.95 -15.82
CA ALA A 90 -9.01 0.26 -15.02
C ALA A 90 -10.27 1.12 -15.30
N ARG A 91 -11.40 0.52 -15.68
CA ARG A 91 -12.68 1.21 -15.88
C ARG A 91 -13.80 0.74 -14.93
N THR A 92 -13.62 -0.38 -14.23
CA THR A 92 -14.70 -1.01 -13.46
C THR A 92 -14.76 -0.55 -11.99
N THR A 93 -13.73 0.13 -11.49
CA THR A 93 -13.58 0.44 -10.05
C THR A 93 -14.60 1.48 -9.55
N ILE A 94 -15.01 2.45 -10.38
CA ILE A 94 -15.99 3.48 -9.97
C ILE A 94 -17.40 2.87 -9.83
N GLN A 95 -17.77 1.88 -10.66
CA GLN A 95 -19.10 1.27 -10.60
C GLN A 95 -19.30 0.32 -9.42
N GLN A 96 -18.26 -0.38 -8.96
CA GLN A 96 -18.41 -1.32 -7.84
C GLN A 96 -18.46 -0.64 -6.47
N LEU A 97 -17.73 0.47 -6.27
CA LEU A 97 -17.82 1.23 -5.01
C LEU A 97 -19.22 1.84 -4.79
N GLN A 98 -19.95 2.15 -5.86
CA GLN A 98 -21.34 2.61 -5.77
C GLN A 98 -22.32 1.50 -5.40
N ALA A 99 -22.03 0.24 -5.75
CA ALA A 99 -22.93 -0.89 -5.49
C ALA A 99 -22.89 -1.41 -4.03
N PHE A 100 -21.82 -1.12 -3.28
CA PHE A 100 -21.69 -1.55 -1.87
C PHE A 100 -22.21 -0.52 -0.86
N ASN A 101 -22.70 0.64 -1.32
CA ASN A 101 -23.25 1.71 -0.48
C ASN A 101 -24.79 1.77 -0.49
N ASN A 102 -25.49 0.72 -0.92
CA ASN A 102 -26.95 0.61 -0.85
C ASN A 102 -27.38 -0.60 -0.03
#